data_AF-A0A087C751-F1
#
_entry.id   AF-A0A087C751-F1
#
_cell.length_a   1.000
_cell.length_b   1.000
_cell.length_c   1.000
_cell.angle_alpha   90.00
_cell.angle_beta   90.00
_cell.angle_gamma   90.00
#
_symmetry.space_group_name_H-M   'P 1'
#
loop_
_entity.id
_entity.type
_entity.pdbx_description
1 polymer ?
#
loop_
_entity_poly.entity_id
_entity_poly.type
_entity_poly.pdbx_seq_one_letter_code
_entity_poly.pdbx_strand_id
1 'polypeptide(L)'
;MQWIHHYLFQDVYEWVGRIRTIDMGKGGCSVFQPLQLFTTGAQYAEMTLQHDHMLQGLDRDRFIERLAANYDNFNTLHPFREGNGRTQRVFWTLIARDAGWGLDWSQVSKRENDVASFIAHENVDYHLLTHMFETITQPLPPGRINGSHPPSISRAARLRRQVSRTPIRCFQTASTSGRGQRYGYQTKGSDKSKLKKTASYLRQELKAEAKRLTTDQSPPEISKYRHGRGR
;
A
#
# COMPACT_ATOMS: atom_id res chain seq x y z
N MET A 1 1.92 7.71 -5.24
CA MET A 1 0.89 6.67 -5.45
C MET A 1 0.41 6.50 -6.90
N GLN A 2 0.14 7.56 -7.68
CA GLN A 2 -0.35 7.42 -9.08
C GLN A 2 0.52 6.53 -9.97
N TRP A 3 1.86 6.64 -9.85
CA TRP A 3 2.79 5.78 -10.59
C TRP A 3 2.68 4.30 -10.18
N ILE A 4 2.56 4.01 -8.88
CA ILE A 4 2.35 2.65 -8.37
C ILE A 4 1.06 2.08 -8.96
N HIS A 5 -0.03 2.85 -8.89
CA HIS A 5 -1.30 2.44 -9.47
C HIS A 5 -1.20 2.22 -10.98
N HIS A 6 -0.50 3.10 -11.70
CA HIS A 6 -0.26 2.93 -13.13
C HIS A 6 0.40 1.58 -13.41
N TYR A 7 1.53 1.33 -12.76
CA TYR A 7 2.31 0.12 -12.96
C TYR A 7 1.53 -1.16 -12.61
N LEU A 8 0.77 -1.16 -11.51
CA LEU A 8 0.01 -2.33 -11.07
C LEU A 8 -1.17 -2.69 -11.98
N PHE A 9 -1.72 -1.72 -12.70
CA PHE A 9 -3.02 -1.87 -13.34
C PHE A 9 -3.05 -1.51 -14.84
N GLN A 10 -1.94 -1.05 -15.43
CA GLN A 10 -1.85 -0.61 -16.84
C GLN A 10 -2.40 -1.62 -17.85
N ASP A 11 -2.30 -2.91 -17.56
CA ASP A 11 -2.78 -3.98 -18.44
C ASP A 11 -4.27 -4.33 -18.24
N VAL A 12 -4.92 -3.76 -17.22
CA VAL A 12 -6.29 -4.10 -16.79
C VAL A 12 -7.26 -2.95 -17.00
N TYR A 13 -6.84 -1.71 -16.72
CA TYR A 13 -7.70 -0.53 -16.78
C TYR A 13 -7.10 0.57 -17.66
N GLU A 14 -7.95 1.41 -18.25
CA GLU A 14 -7.50 2.54 -19.08
C GLU A 14 -7.25 3.82 -18.27
N TRP A 15 -7.88 3.95 -17.10
CA TRP A 15 -7.81 5.12 -16.22
C TRP A 15 -6.66 5.03 -15.20
N VAL A 16 -5.63 4.26 -15.50
CA VAL A 16 -4.59 3.90 -14.53
C VAL A 16 -3.73 5.09 -14.13
N GLY A 17 -3.56 5.27 -12.82
CA GLY A 17 -2.84 6.41 -12.25
C GLY A 17 -3.64 7.72 -12.29
N ARG A 18 -4.88 7.73 -12.80
CA ARG A 18 -5.76 8.90 -12.75
C ARG A 18 -6.51 8.95 -11.43
N ILE A 19 -6.54 10.13 -10.82
CA ILE A 19 -7.38 10.39 -9.65
C ILE A 19 -8.85 10.30 -10.07
N ARG A 20 -9.70 9.79 -9.17
CA ARG A 20 -11.14 9.66 -9.38
C ARG A 20 -11.80 11.01 -9.66
N THR A 21 -12.89 10.96 -10.41
CA THR A 21 -13.71 12.13 -10.78
C THR A 21 -15.15 12.01 -10.29
N ILE A 22 -15.43 11.01 -9.46
CA ILE A 22 -16.72 10.84 -8.77
C ILE A 22 -16.50 10.66 -7.26
N ASP A 23 -17.51 11.02 -6.48
CA ASP A 23 -17.56 10.66 -5.06
C ASP A 23 -17.71 9.16 -4.89
N MET A 24 -17.14 8.65 -3.81
CA MET A 24 -17.11 7.23 -3.51
C MET A 24 -17.28 7.00 -2.02
N GLY A 25 -17.79 5.83 -1.69
CA GLY A 25 -17.88 5.33 -0.34
C GLY A 25 -17.79 3.81 -0.32
N LYS A 26 -17.75 3.25 0.88
CA LYS A 26 -17.66 1.82 1.12
C LYS A 26 -18.79 1.36 2.02
N GLY A 27 -19.45 0.27 1.63
CA GLY A 27 -20.51 -0.36 2.43
C GLY A 27 -21.77 0.48 2.63
N GLY A 28 -21.97 1.56 1.86
CA GLY A 28 -23.15 2.43 1.95
C GLY A 28 -23.14 3.44 3.10
N CYS A 29 -22.27 3.28 4.09
CA CYS A 29 -22.22 4.14 5.29
C CYS A 29 -20.92 4.96 5.42
N SER A 30 -19.79 4.48 4.89
CA SER A 30 -18.52 5.20 4.98
C SER A 30 -18.27 5.98 3.68
N VAL A 31 -18.23 7.30 3.77
CA VAL A 31 -17.88 8.19 2.65
C VAL A 31 -16.39 8.45 2.66
N PHE A 32 -15.76 8.42 1.50
CA PHE A 32 -14.38 8.89 1.35
C PHE A 32 -14.36 10.42 1.20
N GLN A 33 -13.17 11.01 1.19
CA GLN A 33 -12.96 12.45 1.03
C GLN A 33 -13.87 13.03 -0.08
N PRO A 34 -14.76 13.99 0.20
CA PRO A 34 -15.57 14.59 -0.85
C PRO A 34 -14.67 15.19 -1.95
N LEU A 35 -15.02 15.01 -3.23
CA LEU A 35 -14.19 15.49 -4.34
C LEU A 35 -13.85 16.97 -4.24
N GLN A 36 -14.81 17.78 -3.78
CA GLN A 36 -14.68 19.22 -3.59
C GLN A 36 -13.55 19.55 -2.59
N LEU A 37 -13.28 18.65 -1.65
CA LEU A 37 -12.24 18.79 -0.63
C LEU A 37 -11.02 17.90 -0.91
N PHE A 38 -10.96 17.21 -2.06
CA PHE A 38 -9.91 16.23 -2.34
C PHE A 38 -8.52 16.87 -2.36
N THR A 39 -8.37 18.02 -3.02
CA THR A 39 -7.09 18.73 -3.07
C THR A 39 -6.59 19.11 -1.68
N THR A 40 -7.46 19.67 -0.85
CA THR A 40 -7.15 20.05 0.53
C THR A 40 -6.77 18.84 1.38
N GLY A 41 -7.55 17.75 1.29
CA GLY A 41 -7.26 16.51 2.00
C GLY A 41 -5.93 15.90 1.56
N ALA A 42 -5.65 15.90 0.25
CA ALA A 42 -4.39 15.37 -0.27
C ALA A 42 -3.19 16.18 0.21
N GLN A 43 -3.30 17.52 0.20
CA GLN A 43 -2.28 18.39 0.76
C GLN A 43 -2.07 18.12 2.25
N TYR A 44 -3.15 17.99 3.02
CA TYR A 44 -3.06 17.66 4.45
C TYR A 44 -2.33 16.33 4.68
N ALA A 45 -2.72 15.26 3.99
CA ALA A 45 -2.10 13.95 4.14
C ALA A 45 -0.60 13.98 3.76
N GLU A 46 -0.26 14.67 2.67
CA GLU A 46 1.14 14.82 2.23
C GLU A 46 1.97 15.65 3.21
N MET A 47 1.44 16.76 3.72
CA MET A 47 2.12 17.61 4.70
C MET A 47 2.32 16.89 6.03
N THR A 48 1.33 16.15 6.51
CA THR A 48 1.45 15.34 7.74
C THR A 48 2.57 14.31 7.61
N LEU A 49 2.61 13.57 6.50
CA LEU A 49 3.66 12.59 6.26
C LEU A 49 5.06 13.22 6.14
N GLN A 50 5.15 14.42 5.55
CA GLN A 50 6.39 15.18 5.47
C GLN A 50 6.86 15.69 6.84
N HIS A 51 5.93 16.18 7.66
CA HIS A 51 6.20 16.62 9.03
C HIS A 51 6.70 15.45 9.88
N ASP A 52 6.20 14.24 9.64
CA ASP A 52 6.69 13.02 10.28
C ASP A 52 7.98 12.48 9.65
N HIS A 53 8.70 13.30 8.86
CA HIS A 53 9.97 12.96 8.23
C HIS A 53 9.92 11.67 7.41
N MET A 54 8.80 11.41 6.72
CA MET A 54 8.56 10.16 5.98
C MET A 54 8.68 8.91 6.87
N LEU A 55 8.37 9.05 8.16
CA LEU A 55 8.47 8.04 9.23
C LEU A 55 9.90 7.58 9.55
N GLN A 56 10.92 8.30 9.08
CA GLN A 56 12.32 7.94 9.29
C GLN A 56 12.84 8.38 10.66
N GLY A 57 13.77 7.62 11.23
CA GLY A 57 14.41 7.96 12.50
C GLY A 57 13.55 7.73 13.75
N LEU A 58 12.40 7.08 13.60
CA LEU A 58 11.50 6.73 14.69
C LEU A 58 11.85 5.35 15.26
N ASP A 59 11.73 5.20 16.58
CA ASP A 59 11.66 3.88 17.20
C ASP A 59 10.40 3.13 16.75
N ARG A 60 10.29 1.84 17.10
CA ARG A 60 9.22 0.98 16.63
C ARG A 60 7.84 1.50 17.01
N ASP A 61 7.68 1.92 18.26
CA ASP A 61 6.37 2.28 18.80
C ASP A 61 5.89 3.60 18.19
N ARG A 62 6.78 4.59 18.07
CA ARG A 62 6.48 5.84 17.36
C ARG A 62 6.29 5.64 15.87
N PHE A 63 7.06 4.76 15.23
CA PHE A 63 6.84 4.41 13.83
C PHE A 63 5.42 3.87 13.61
N ILE A 64 4.98 2.93 14.44
CA ILE A 64 3.65 2.31 14.34
C ILE A 64 2.54 3.33 14.55
N GLU A 65 2.63 4.14 15.61
CA GLU A 65 1.65 5.17 15.92
C GLU A 65 1.50 6.18 14.77
N ARG A 66 2.63 6.70 14.26
CA ARG A 66 2.61 7.66 13.15
C ARG A 66 2.19 6.99 11.84
N LEU A 67 2.55 5.73 11.62
CA LEU A 67 2.08 4.95 10.47
C LEU A 67 0.55 4.78 10.50
N ALA A 68 -0.05 4.49 11.66
CA ALA A 68 -1.50 4.32 11.78
C ALA A 68 -2.26 5.59 11.39
N ALA A 69 -1.85 6.75 11.92
CA ALA A 69 -2.46 8.04 11.60
C ALA A 69 -2.27 8.42 10.13
N ASN A 70 -1.06 8.26 9.59
CA ASN A 70 -0.80 8.56 8.18
C ASN A 70 -1.52 7.58 7.24
N TYR A 71 -1.60 6.30 7.60
CA TYR A 71 -2.35 5.30 6.84
C TYR A 71 -3.82 5.71 6.70
N ASP A 72 -4.45 6.11 7.80
CA ASP A 72 -5.85 6.55 7.78
C ASP A 72 -6.06 7.81 6.92
N ASN A 73 -5.17 8.81 7.03
CA ASN A 73 -5.22 10.01 6.20
C ASN A 73 -5.27 9.67 4.70
N PHE A 74 -4.38 8.78 4.23
CA PHE A 74 -4.35 8.36 2.83
C PHE A 74 -5.52 7.43 2.46
N ASN A 75 -5.99 6.62 3.40
CA ASN A 75 -7.12 5.72 3.20
C ASN A 75 -8.43 6.49 3.01
N THR A 76 -8.61 7.58 3.75
CA THR A 76 -9.72 8.53 3.64
C THR A 76 -9.77 9.21 2.28
N LEU A 77 -8.63 9.56 1.68
CA LEU A 77 -8.59 10.16 0.32
C LEU A 77 -9.23 9.27 -0.74
N HIS A 78 -8.90 7.98 -0.67
CA HIS A 78 -9.34 6.95 -1.62
C HIS A 78 -9.21 7.39 -3.10
N PRO A 79 -7.98 7.65 -3.56
CA PRO A 79 -7.71 8.46 -4.76
C PRO A 79 -8.12 7.82 -6.09
N PHE A 80 -8.21 6.50 -6.19
CA PHE A 80 -8.45 5.79 -7.45
C PHE A 80 -9.83 5.15 -7.49
N ARG A 81 -10.37 4.88 -8.69
CA ARG A 81 -11.69 4.27 -8.85
C ARG A 81 -11.78 2.83 -8.33
N GLU A 82 -10.68 2.10 -8.42
CA GLU A 82 -10.44 0.74 -7.90
C GLU A 82 -8.92 0.58 -7.71
N GLY A 83 -8.46 -0.40 -6.93
CA GLY A 83 -7.03 -0.67 -6.75
C GLY A 83 -6.37 0.12 -5.62
N ASN A 84 -7.13 0.85 -4.80
CA ASN A 84 -6.60 1.66 -3.69
C ASN A 84 -5.80 0.83 -2.68
N GLY A 85 -6.41 -0.23 -2.12
CA GLY A 85 -5.74 -1.05 -1.11
C GLY A 85 -4.44 -1.68 -1.61
N ARG A 86 -4.42 -2.20 -2.84
CA ARG A 86 -3.21 -2.78 -3.47
C ARG A 86 -2.13 -1.72 -3.70
N THR A 87 -2.51 -0.54 -4.17
CA THR A 87 -1.59 0.59 -4.37
C THR A 87 -1.01 1.08 -3.04
N GLN A 88 -1.84 1.19 -2.00
CA GLN A 88 -1.45 1.65 -0.68
C GLN A 88 -0.52 0.65 0.02
N ARG A 89 -0.80 -0.66 -0.04
CA ARG A 89 0.11 -1.68 0.54
C ARG A 89 1.52 -1.55 -0.03
N VAL A 90 1.66 -1.39 -1.35
CA VAL A 90 2.97 -1.14 -1.97
C VAL A 90 3.57 0.20 -1.51
N PHE A 91 2.78 1.27 -1.47
CA PHE A 91 3.25 2.58 -1.01
C PHE A 91 3.79 2.53 0.43
N TRP A 92 3.03 1.97 1.36
CA TRP A 92 3.41 1.87 2.76
C TRP A 92 4.56 0.89 3.00
N THR A 93 4.65 -0.21 2.25
CA THR A 93 5.84 -1.08 2.28
C THR A 93 7.10 -0.33 1.86
N LEU A 94 7.03 0.55 0.85
CA LEU A 94 8.18 1.36 0.43
C LEU A 94 8.57 2.42 1.48
N ILE A 95 7.58 3.10 2.07
CA ILE A 95 7.82 4.08 3.16
C ILE A 95 8.44 3.40 4.37
N ALA A 96 7.84 2.30 4.86
CA ALA A 96 8.34 1.53 5.98
C ALA A 96 9.77 1.05 5.72
N ARG A 97 10.03 0.55 4.51
CA ARG A 97 11.36 0.07 4.13
C ARG A 97 12.40 1.18 4.19
N ASP A 98 12.08 2.35 3.64
CA ASP A 98 12.96 3.51 3.67
C ASP A 98 13.14 4.06 5.11
N ALA A 99 12.27 3.68 6.06
CA ALA A 99 12.37 3.95 7.50
C ALA A 99 13.06 2.85 8.32
N GLY A 100 13.50 1.74 7.70
CA GLY A 100 14.17 0.64 8.41
C GLY A 100 13.23 -0.49 8.89
N TRP A 101 11.97 -0.46 8.48
CA TRP A 101 10.94 -1.43 8.86
C TRP A 101 10.39 -2.25 7.68
N GLY A 102 10.03 -3.50 7.94
CA GLY A 102 9.26 -4.34 7.02
C GLY A 102 7.80 -4.43 7.44
N LEU A 103 6.88 -4.52 6.47
CA LEU A 103 5.45 -4.77 6.71
C LEU A 103 5.03 -6.09 6.06
N ASP A 104 4.66 -7.07 6.87
CA ASP A 104 4.14 -8.35 6.40
C ASP A 104 2.61 -8.34 6.30
N TRP A 105 2.11 -7.84 5.17
CA TRP A 105 0.68 -7.78 4.87
C TRP A 105 -0.03 -9.15 4.78
N SER A 106 0.70 -10.27 4.83
CA SER A 106 0.09 -11.61 4.81
C SER A 106 -0.55 -11.99 6.16
N GLN A 107 -0.11 -11.35 7.24
CA GLN A 107 -0.60 -11.59 8.59
C GLN A 107 -1.93 -10.87 8.90
N VAL A 108 -2.40 -9.99 8.00
CA VAL A 108 -3.63 -9.21 8.19
C VAL A 108 -4.64 -9.54 7.11
N SER A 109 -5.83 -9.95 7.57
CA SER A 109 -6.95 -10.24 6.67
C SER A 109 -7.54 -8.95 6.08
N LYS A 110 -8.23 -9.06 4.94
CA LYS A 110 -8.98 -7.93 4.39
C LYS A 110 -10.02 -7.41 5.39
N ARG A 111 -10.73 -8.31 6.07
CA ARG A 111 -11.81 -7.94 7.01
C ARG A 111 -11.27 -7.16 8.21
N GLU A 112 -10.16 -7.61 8.76
CA GLU A 112 -9.49 -6.95 9.88
C GLU A 112 -9.06 -5.52 9.53
N ASN A 113 -8.34 -5.34 8.42
CA ASN A 113 -7.97 -4.01 7.93
C ASN A 113 -9.21 -3.13 7.64
N ASP A 114 -10.27 -3.71 7.08
CA ASP A 114 -11.51 -2.99 6.81
C ASP A 114 -12.18 -2.47 8.09
N VAL A 115 -12.22 -3.29 9.16
CA VAL A 115 -12.77 -2.92 10.47
C VAL A 115 -11.88 -1.87 11.14
N ALA A 116 -10.57 -2.10 11.18
CA ALA A 116 -9.62 -1.15 11.78
C ALA A 116 -9.68 0.22 11.10
N SER A 117 -9.72 0.24 9.77
CA SER A 117 -9.87 1.47 8.98
C SER A 117 -11.21 2.18 9.24
N PHE A 118 -12.30 1.43 9.40
CA PHE A 118 -13.61 2.02 9.67
C PHE A 118 -13.64 2.71 11.03
N ILE A 119 -13.14 2.04 12.07
CA ILE A 119 -13.08 2.61 13.43
C ILE A 119 -12.16 3.83 13.49
N ALA A 120 -11.00 3.77 12.82
CA ALA A 120 -10.09 4.91 12.73
C ALA A 120 -10.76 6.13 12.09
N HIS A 121 -11.44 5.94 10.96
CA HIS A 121 -12.08 7.03 10.25
C HIS A 121 -13.29 7.61 11.00
N GLU A 122 -14.18 6.76 11.51
CA GLU A 122 -15.45 7.18 12.10
C GLU A 122 -15.25 7.81 13.49
N ASN A 123 -14.34 7.24 14.29
CA ASN A 123 -14.19 7.60 15.70
C ASN A 123 -12.91 8.39 15.99
N VAL A 124 -12.05 8.60 14.98
CA VAL A 124 -10.68 9.13 15.18
C VAL A 124 -9.90 8.28 16.19
N ASP A 125 -10.13 6.96 16.15
CA ASP A 125 -9.55 5.98 17.07
C ASP A 125 -8.64 5.00 16.31
N TYR A 126 -7.34 5.18 16.48
CA TYR A 126 -6.34 4.40 15.78
C TYR A 126 -5.97 3.09 16.46
N HIS A 127 -6.55 2.72 17.61
CA HIS A 127 -6.02 1.60 18.41
C HIS A 127 -5.99 0.26 17.62
N LEU A 128 -7.01 -0.01 16.80
CA LEU A 128 -7.06 -1.22 15.97
C LEU A 128 -6.05 -1.18 14.84
N LEU A 129 -5.79 -0.01 14.25
CA LEU A 129 -4.73 0.16 13.25
C LEU A 129 -3.36 -0.01 13.90
N THR A 130 -3.13 0.57 15.07
CA THR A 130 -1.90 0.41 15.85
C THR A 130 -1.63 -1.07 16.15
N HIS A 131 -2.61 -1.80 16.69
CA HIS A 131 -2.49 -3.24 16.96
C HIS A 131 -2.22 -4.06 15.69
N MET A 132 -2.91 -3.74 14.60
CA MET A 132 -2.67 -4.36 13.29
C MET A 132 -1.23 -4.11 12.83
N PHE A 133 -0.72 -2.89 12.96
CA PHE A 133 0.65 -2.54 12.58
C PHE A 133 1.71 -3.10 13.54
N GLU A 134 1.43 -3.24 14.83
CA GLU A 134 2.27 -3.99 15.77
C GLU A 134 2.44 -5.44 15.33
N THR A 135 1.39 -6.06 14.81
CA THR A 135 1.44 -7.46 14.36
C THR A 135 2.32 -7.61 13.12
N ILE A 136 2.20 -6.70 12.13
CA ILE A 136 2.87 -6.87 10.83
C ILE A 136 4.24 -6.20 10.72
N THR A 137 4.60 -5.33 11.66
CA THR A 137 5.85 -4.56 11.60
C THR A 137 7.01 -5.35 12.18
N GLN A 138 8.02 -5.58 11.34
CA GLN A 138 9.24 -6.32 11.67
C GLN A 138 10.49 -5.49 11.34
N PRO A 139 11.61 -5.67 12.06
CA PRO A 139 12.87 -5.04 11.68
C PRO A 139 13.31 -5.51 10.29
N LEU A 140 13.83 -4.59 9.46
CA LEU A 140 14.45 -5.00 8.20
C LEU A 140 15.76 -5.76 8.46
N PRO A 141 16.00 -6.90 7.79
CA PRO A 141 17.28 -7.60 7.91
C PRO A 141 18.45 -6.70 7.49
N PRO A 142 19.58 -6.74 8.22
CA PRO A 142 20.78 -6.00 7.84
C PRO A 142 21.24 -6.43 6.44
N GLY A 143 21.47 -5.46 5.54
CA GLY A 143 21.94 -5.69 4.17
C GLY A 143 20.92 -5.52 3.04
N ARG A 144 19.61 -5.40 3.31
CA ARG A 144 18.59 -5.15 2.25
C ARG A 144 18.48 -3.68 1.79
N ILE A 145 19.21 -2.77 2.43
CA ILE A 145 19.17 -1.33 2.10
C ILE A 145 19.96 -0.98 0.82
N ASN A 146 20.90 -1.83 0.39
CA ASN A 146 21.81 -1.56 -0.73
C ASN A 146 21.86 -2.75 -1.71
N GLY A 147 21.06 -2.77 -2.79
CA GLY A 147 21.35 -3.75 -3.85
C GLY A 147 20.38 -3.94 -5.01
N SER A 148 19.07 -4.07 -4.79
CA SER A 148 18.21 -4.63 -5.87
C SER A 148 16.72 -4.28 -5.74
N HIS A 149 16.41 -3.13 -5.13
CA HIS A 149 15.03 -2.71 -4.96
C HIS A 149 14.64 -1.54 -5.87
N PRO A 150 13.35 -1.41 -6.25
CA PRO A 150 12.87 -0.23 -6.97
C PRO A 150 13.26 1.03 -6.18
N PRO A 151 13.65 2.10 -6.89
CA PRO A 151 14.26 3.29 -6.29
C PRO A 151 13.42 3.80 -5.12
N SER A 152 14.08 4.28 -4.06
CA SER A 152 13.39 4.97 -2.96
C SER A 152 12.43 6.02 -3.52
N ILE A 153 11.32 6.24 -2.83
CA ILE A 153 10.31 7.22 -3.28
C ILE A 153 10.97 8.60 -3.49
N SER A 154 11.96 8.93 -2.65
CA SER A 154 12.80 10.13 -2.72
C SER A 154 13.70 10.19 -3.98
N ARG A 155 14.25 9.07 -4.45
CA ARG A 155 15.07 9.01 -5.69
C ARG A 155 14.21 9.08 -6.95
N ALA A 156 13.04 8.43 -6.96
CA ALA A 156 12.07 8.50 -8.05
C ALA A 156 11.49 9.92 -8.23
N ALA A 157 11.22 10.63 -7.13
CA ALA A 157 10.77 12.02 -7.15
C ALA A 157 11.85 12.98 -7.72
N ARG A 158 13.13 12.75 -7.38
CA ARG A 158 14.26 13.56 -7.86
C ARG A 158 14.52 13.41 -9.35
N LEU A 159 14.46 12.18 -9.88
CA LEU A 159 14.53 11.90 -11.33
C LEU A 159 13.44 12.62 -12.13
N ARG A 160 12.27 12.87 -11.51
CA ARG A 160 11.14 13.54 -12.16
C ARG A 160 11.35 15.04 -12.39
N ARG A 161 12.07 15.72 -11.50
CA ARG A 161 12.45 17.14 -11.70
C ARG A 161 13.35 17.34 -12.92
N GLN A 162 14.08 16.30 -13.33
CA GLN A 162 14.96 16.38 -14.51
C GLN A 162 14.26 16.07 -15.83
N VAL A 163 13.07 15.42 -15.83
CA VAL A 163 12.48 14.85 -17.06
C VAL A 163 11.15 15.50 -17.48
N SER A 164 10.47 16.31 -16.66
CA SER A 164 9.15 16.87 -17.02
C SER A 164 9.17 18.38 -17.28
N ARG A 165 9.31 18.78 -18.55
CA ARG A 165 9.01 20.14 -19.04
C ARG A 165 7.71 20.25 -19.85
N THR A 166 6.89 19.20 -19.91
CA THR A 166 5.66 19.21 -20.71
C THR A 166 4.43 19.28 -19.81
N PRO A 167 3.64 20.37 -19.85
CA PRO A 167 2.40 20.44 -19.10
C PRO A 167 1.39 19.44 -19.66
N ILE A 168 0.80 18.63 -18.79
CA ILE A 168 -0.34 17.78 -19.13
C ILE A 168 -1.53 18.71 -19.36
N ARG A 169 -1.92 18.91 -20.63
CA ARG A 169 -3.11 19.70 -20.99
C ARG A 169 -4.37 19.02 -20.48
N CYS A 170 -5.07 19.69 -19.58
CA CYS A 170 -6.40 19.34 -19.13
C CYS A 170 -7.39 19.77 -20.22
N PHE A 171 -8.09 18.84 -20.86
CA PHE A 171 -9.24 19.16 -21.70
C PHE A 171 -10.49 19.15 -20.82
N GLN A 172 -11.10 20.32 -20.63
CA GLN A 172 -12.44 20.44 -20.09
C GLN A 172 -13.44 20.19 -21.22
N THR A 173 -14.40 19.31 -21.01
CA THR A 173 -15.64 19.28 -21.79
C THR A 173 -16.83 19.43 -20.84
N ALA A 174 -17.70 20.38 -21.16
CA ALA A 174 -18.79 20.86 -20.32
C ALA A 174 -19.99 19.90 -20.20
N SER A 175 -20.59 19.93 -19.00
CA SER A 175 -21.99 19.71 -18.56
C SER A 175 -22.92 18.68 -19.25
N THR A 176 -23.58 17.85 -18.44
CA THR A 176 -25.05 17.97 -18.17
C THR A 176 -25.54 17.09 -17.00
N SER A 177 -26.32 17.73 -16.11
CA SER A 177 -27.45 17.27 -15.26
C SER A 177 -27.45 15.94 -14.49
N GLY A 178 -27.89 16.03 -13.23
CA GLY A 178 -27.97 14.96 -12.24
C GLY A 178 -28.87 13.77 -12.55
N ARG A 179 -28.38 12.59 -12.20
CA ARG A 179 -29.05 11.46 -11.52
C ARG A 179 -27.98 10.41 -11.28
N GLY A 180 -27.99 9.78 -10.10
CA GLY A 180 -27.01 8.76 -9.73
C GLY A 180 -26.95 7.64 -10.79
N GLN A 181 -25.89 7.65 -11.60
CA GLN A 181 -25.64 6.61 -12.58
C GLN A 181 -24.79 5.51 -11.94
N ARG A 182 -25.32 4.27 -11.96
CA ARG A 182 -24.51 3.07 -11.82
C ARG A 182 -23.64 2.94 -13.06
N TYR A 183 -22.35 3.21 -12.91
CA TYR A 183 -21.38 2.99 -13.98
C TYR A 183 -20.82 1.56 -13.93
N GLY A 184 -21.21 0.71 -14.88
CA GLY A 184 -20.52 -0.54 -15.20
C GLY A 184 -19.46 -0.29 -16.27
N TYR A 185 -18.29 -0.93 -16.17
CA TYR A 185 -17.23 -0.80 -17.19
C TYR A 185 -16.60 -2.16 -17.55
N GLN A 186 -16.42 -2.34 -18.86
CA GLN A 186 -15.83 -3.50 -19.52
C GLN A 186 -14.32 -3.60 -19.27
N THR A 187 -13.84 -4.82 -19.02
CA THR A 187 -12.42 -5.18 -19.04
C THR A 187 -11.97 -5.39 -20.49
N LYS A 188 -10.73 -5.01 -20.84
CA LYS A 188 -10.18 -5.32 -22.17
C LYS A 188 -10.10 -6.83 -22.35
N GLY A 189 -10.81 -7.34 -23.36
CA GLY A 189 -10.60 -8.69 -23.88
C GLY A 189 -9.13 -8.85 -24.29
N SER A 190 -8.40 -9.74 -23.63
CA SER A 190 -7.02 -10.02 -23.99
C SER A 190 -6.68 -11.50 -23.79
N ASP A 191 -5.99 -12.02 -24.80
CA ASP A 191 -5.57 -13.40 -24.97
C ASP A 191 -4.70 -13.87 -23.78
N LYS A 192 -5.25 -14.85 -23.05
CA LYS A 192 -4.72 -15.41 -21.80
C LYS A 192 -3.35 -16.07 -21.95
N SER A 193 -2.86 -16.30 -23.17
CA SER A 193 -1.62 -17.03 -23.44
C SER A 193 -0.34 -16.22 -23.20
N LYS A 194 -0.34 -14.92 -23.55
CA LYS A 194 0.81 -14.02 -23.32
C LYS A 194 0.89 -13.53 -21.87
N LEU A 195 -0.25 -13.41 -21.19
CA LEU A 195 -0.39 -13.13 -19.76
C LEU A 195 0.27 -14.19 -18.86
N LYS A 196 0.40 -15.43 -19.32
CA LYS A 196 0.98 -16.52 -18.53
C LYS A 196 2.50 -16.44 -18.43
N LYS A 197 3.24 -15.98 -19.45
CA LYS A 197 4.71 -16.04 -19.46
C LYS A 197 5.35 -14.95 -18.59
N THR A 198 4.90 -13.70 -18.69
CA THR A 198 5.48 -12.57 -17.92
C THR A 198 5.03 -12.54 -16.46
N ALA A 199 3.76 -12.89 -16.20
CA ALA A 199 3.28 -13.08 -14.83
C ALA A 199 3.86 -14.33 -14.17
N SER A 200 4.24 -15.36 -14.95
CA SER A 200 4.99 -16.52 -14.43
C SER A 200 6.38 -16.12 -13.94
N TYR A 201 7.09 -15.24 -14.66
CA TYR A 201 8.44 -14.80 -14.29
C TYR A 201 8.45 -14.03 -12.95
N LEU A 202 7.58 -13.01 -12.79
CA LEU A 202 7.52 -12.24 -11.53
C LEU A 202 6.84 -13.00 -10.37
N ARG A 203 5.90 -13.94 -10.66
CA ARG A 203 5.41 -14.89 -9.63
C ARG A 203 6.46 -15.90 -9.22
N GLN A 204 7.36 -16.30 -10.13
CA GLN A 204 8.50 -17.15 -9.81
C GLN A 204 9.51 -16.40 -8.96
N GLU A 205 9.80 -15.12 -9.23
CA GLU A 205 10.64 -14.30 -8.34
C GLU A 205 10.02 -14.13 -6.95
N LEU A 206 8.72 -13.78 -6.86
CA LEU A 206 8.02 -13.65 -5.58
C LEU A 206 7.87 -15.00 -4.82
N LYS A 207 7.69 -16.13 -5.53
CA LYS A 207 7.69 -17.48 -4.90
C LYS A 207 9.09 -17.96 -4.51
N ALA A 208 10.13 -17.61 -5.28
CA ALA A 208 11.51 -17.93 -4.95
C ALA A 208 11.97 -17.15 -3.72
N GLU A 209 11.59 -15.88 -3.61
CA GLU A 209 11.78 -15.05 -2.42
C GLU A 209 11.05 -15.66 -1.20
N ALA A 210 9.79 -16.08 -1.38
CA ALA A 210 9.01 -16.73 -0.31
C ALA A 210 9.59 -18.10 0.13
N LYS A 211 10.11 -18.91 -0.81
CA LYS A 211 10.72 -20.20 -0.48
C LYS A 211 12.07 -20.04 0.23
N ARG A 212 12.88 -19.06 -0.15
CA ARG A 212 14.15 -18.75 0.52
C ARG A 212 13.94 -18.34 1.98
N LEU A 213 12.83 -17.69 2.29
CA LEU A 213 12.43 -17.33 3.66
C LEU A 213 11.94 -18.52 4.50
N THR A 214 11.56 -19.65 3.87
CA THR A 214 11.06 -20.85 4.58
C THR A 214 12.07 -21.99 4.71
N THR A 215 13.22 -21.93 4.02
CA THR A 215 14.18 -23.07 3.97
C THR A 215 15.33 -22.97 4.99
N ASP A 216 15.41 -21.89 5.79
CA ASP A 216 16.43 -21.72 6.84
C ASP A 216 15.97 -22.22 8.23
N GLN A 217 14.91 -23.04 8.26
CA GLN A 217 14.42 -23.71 9.46
C GLN A 217 14.69 -25.22 9.31
N SER A 218 15.96 -25.62 9.37
CA SER A 218 16.28 -27.00 9.74
C SER A 218 16.16 -27.10 11.26
N PRO A 219 15.38 -28.06 11.82
CA PRO A 219 15.24 -28.14 13.27
C PRO A 219 16.58 -28.54 13.91
N PRO A 220 16.97 -27.96 15.07
CA PRO A 220 18.13 -28.43 15.79
C PRO A 220 17.90 -29.87 16.27
N GLU A 221 18.91 -30.73 16.06
CA GLU A 221 18.97 -32.07 16.65
C GLU A 221 18.79 -31.99 18.16
N ILE A 222 17.75 -32.65 18.67
CA ILE A 222 17.55 -32.82 20.12
C ILE A 222 18.56 -33.87 20.61
N SER A 223 19.74 -33.39 21.01
CA SER A 223 20.72 -34.16 21.78
C SER A 223 20.23 -34.36 23.23
N LYS A 224 19.85 -35.61 23.53
CA LYS A 224 20.02 -36.35 24.80
C LYS A 224 20.07 -35.52 26.10
N TYR A 225 18.94 -35.50 26.82
CA TYR A 225 18.97 -35.53 28.29
C TYR A 225 18.21 -36.75 28.80
N ARG A 226 18.98 -37.77 29.21
CA ARG A 226 18.58 -38.83 30.14
C ARG A 226 18.13 -38.17 31.44
N HIS A 227 16.93 -38.46 31.91
CA HIS A 227 16.63 -38.45 33.34
C HIS A 227 16.18 -39.85 33.73
N GLY A 228 17.06 -40.54 34.44
CA GLY A 228 16.74 -41.81 35.08
C GLY A 228 15.77 -41.56 36.24
N ARG A 229 14.67 -42.30 36.25
CA ARG A 229 13.92 -42.55 37.49
C ARG A 229 14.52 -43.80 38.13
N GLY A 230 15.25 -43.57 39.22
CA GLY A 230 15.56 -44.59 40.20
C GLY A 230 14.29 -44.98 40.96
N ARG A 231 14.29 -46.25 41.37
CA ARG A 231 13.27 -46.96 42.14
C ARG A 231 13.05 -46.36 43.53
#